data_AF-A0A820JN80-F1
#
_entry.id   AF-A0A820JN80-F1
#
_cell.length_a   1.000
_cell.length_b   1.000
_cell.length_c   1.000
_cell.angle_alpha   90.00
_cell.angle_beta   90.00
_cell.angle_gamma   90.00
#
_symmetry.space_group_name_H-M   'P 1'
#
loop_
_entity.id
_entity.type
_entity.pdbx_description
1 polymer ?
#
loop_
_entity_poly.entity_id
_entity_poly.type
_entity_poly.pdbx_seq_one_letter_code
_entity_poly.pdbx_strand_id
1 'polypeptide(L)'
;ISFSFKHIDGEWYNNEDVFDDKLNPLINIDEERKKKRISAQERPINQDMKKWKKNRMIQSDVVSKLNYGQDFDDDSNSRVHLLLTNIVPPFLDDQLGFIQQFKPVILVKDSASYMAVIDRKCCQSVQKYREQKEQRLAQEKFELGGIK
;
A
#
# COMPACT_ATOMS: atom_id res chain seq x y z
N ILE A 1 -4.63 17.20 52.86
CA ILE A 1 -3.81 18.06 51.99
C ILE A 1 -4.41 17.96 50.60
N SER A 2 -5.16 18.97 50.19
CA SER A 2 -5.92 18.98 48.93
C SER A 2 -5.04 19.61 47.85
N PHE A 3 -4.65 18.85 46.84
CA PHE A 3 -3.92 19.39 45.68
C PHE A 3 -4.93 19.84 44.62
N SER A 4 -4.96 21.15 44.37
CA SER A 4 -5.68 21.74 43.24
C SER A 4 -4.84 21.57 41.98
N PHE A 5 -5.36 20.83 41.00
CA PHE A 5 -4.76 20.70 39.68
C PHE A 5 -5.23 21.89 38.83
N LYS A 6 -4.36 22.88 38.63
CA LYS A 6 -4.61 23.97 37.68
C LYS A 6 -4.76 23.37 36.28
N HIS A 7 -5.90 23.64 35.65
CA HIS A 7 -6.08 23.41 34.22
C HIS A 7 -5.02 24.24 33.47
N ILE A 8 -4.20 23.54 32.68
CA ILE A 8 -3.35 24.15 31.67
C ILE A 8 -4.25 24.25 30.45
N ASP A 9 -4.78 25.45 30.22
CA ASP A 9 -5.61 25.74 29.06
C ASP A 9 -4.74 25.61 27.80
N GLY A 10 -5.19 24.75 26.88
CA GLY A 10 -4.50 24.39 25.65
C GLY A 10 -4.57 25.49 24.59
N GLU A 11 -4.10 26.70 24.92
CA GLU A 11 -4.02 27.83 23.98
C GLU A 11 -2.98 27.62 22.86
N TRP A 12 -2.16 26.57 22.96
CA TRP A 12 -1.11 26.24 21.99
C TRP A 12 -1.63 25.94 20.58
N TYR A 13 -2.89 25.52 20.43
CA TYR A 13 -3.50 25.22 19.12
C TYR A 13 -4.43 26.32 18.59
N ASN A 14 -4.67 27.39 19.36
CA ASN A 14 -5.57 28.48 18.96
C ASN A 14 -4.89 29.56 18.10
N ASN A 15 -3.65 29.34 17.67
CA ASN A 15 -3.00 30.18 16.68
C ASN A 15 -3.52 29.80 15.29
N GLU A 16 -4.72 30.28 14.94
CA GLU A 16 -5.30 30.15 13.59
C GLU A 16 -4.42 30.82 12.49
N ASP A 17 -3.40 31.58 12.88
CA ASP A 17 -2.54 32.36 11.98
C ASP A 17 -1.26 31.66 11.50
N VAL A 18 -1.03 30.38 11.82
CA VAL A 18 0.25 29.70 11.46
C VAL A 18 0.24 29.03 10.08
N PHE A 19 -0.93 28.85 9.46
CA PHE A 19 -1.01 28.37 8.08
C PHE A 19 -1.13 29.53 7.10
N ASP A 20 -0.01 30.16 6.76
CA ASP A 20 0.04 31.06 5.60
C ASP A 20 -0.09 30.21 4.33
N ASP A 21 -1.31 30.08 3.82
CA ASP A 21 -1.63 29.36 2.59
C ASP A 21 -0.73 29.78 1.41
N LYS A 22 -0.18 31.00 1.42
CA LYS A 22 0.72 31.49 0.37
C LYS A 22 2.10 30.84 0.36
N LEU A 23 2.52 30.21 1.46
CA LEU A 23 3.81 29.52 1.56
C LEU A 23 3.72 28.01 1.35
N ASN A 24 2.52 27.45 1.16
CA ASN A 24 2.36 26.01 0.97
C ASN A 24 2.69 25.62 -0.50
N PRO A 25 3.86 24.99 -0.77
CA PRO A 25 4.27 24.66 -2.13
C PRO A 25 3.34 23.62 -2.79
N LEU A 26 2.48 22.96 -2.01
CA LEU A 26 1.53 21.96 -2.48
C LEU A 26 0.31 22.57 -3.19
N ILE A 27 -0.04 23.83 -2.90
CA ILE A 27 -1.22 24.49 -3.50
C ILE A 27 -1.01 24.73 -5.00
N ASN A 28 0.19 25.17 -5.39
CA ASN A 28 0.54 25.42 -6.80
C ASN A 28 0.48 24.12 -7.64
N ILE A 29 0.88 22.99 -7.06
CA ILE A 29 0.92 21.68 -7.74
C ILE A 29 -0.50 21.18 -8.06
N ASP A 30 -1.44 21.42 -7.16
CA ASP A 30 -2.84 21.01 -7.36
C ASP A 30 -3.57 21.89 -8.37
N GLU A 31 -3.23 23.17 -8.46
CA GLU A 31 -3.75 24.05 -9.52
C GLU A 31 -3.24 23.68 -10.91
N GLU A 32 -1.96 23.36 -11.05
CA GLU A 32 -1.37 22.92 -12.33
C GLU A 32 -1.95 21.59 -12.81
N ARG A 33 -2.26 20.67 -11.89
CA ARG A 33 -2.90 19.38 -12.22
C ARG A 33 -4.35 19.55 -12.67
N LYS A 34 -5.07 20.55 -12.16
CA LYS A 34 -6.45 20.87 -12.58
C LYS A 34 -6.52 21.48 -13.99
N LYS A 35 -5.44 22.13 -14.46
CA LYS A 35 -5.36 22.75 -15.81
C LYS A 35 -5.07 21.77 -16.95
N LYS A 36 -4.66 20.52 -16.65
CA LYS A 36 -4.40 19.49 -17.68
C LYS A 36 -5.72 18.87 -18.15
N ARG A 37 -5.98 18.95 -19.46
CA ARG A 37 -7.18 18.35 -20.09
C ARG A 37 -7.07 16.83 -20.03
N ILE A 38 -7.86 16.20 -19.15
CA ILE A 38 -7.90 14.74 -18.99
C ILE A 38 -8.72 14.13 -20.12
N SER A 39 -8.17 13.13 -20.81
CA SER A 39 -8.87 12.39 -21.88
C SER A 39 -10.12 11.69 -21.33
N ALA A 40 -11.16 11.52 -22.15
CA ALA A 40 -12.43 10.91 -21.73
C ALA A 40 -12.25 9.50 -21.14
N GLN A 41 -11.25 8.74 -21.62
CA GLN A 41 -10.92 7.40 -21.13
C GLN A 41 -10.15 7.40 -19.80
N GLU A 42 -9.44 8.48 -19.48
CA GLU A 42 -8.63 8.60 -18.26
C GLU A 42 -9.44 9.11 -17.06
N ARG A 43 -10.62 9.70 -17.30
CA ARG A 43 -11.53 10.17 -16.26
C ARG A 43 -11.97 9.07 -15.28
N PRO A 44 -12.45 7.88 -15.71
CA PRO A 44 -12.87 6.83 -14.79
C PRO A 44 -11.70 6.31 -13.94
N ILE A 45 -10.52 6.11 -14.54
CA ILE A 45 -9.32 5.63 -13.84
C ILE A 45 -8.86 6.65 -12.79
N ASN A 46 -8.85 7.93 -13.14
CA ASN A 46 -8.48 9.00 -12.22
C ASN A 46 -9.49 9.18 -11.08
N GLN A 47 -10.78 8.98 -11.34
CA GLN A 47 -11.82 9.01 -10.30
C GLN A 47 -11.64 7.86 -9.31
N ASP A 48 -11.37 6.66 -9.80
CA ASP A 48 -11.19 5.49 -8.95
C ASP A 48 -9.92 5.61 -8.10
N MET A 49 -8.81 6.05 -8.70
CA MET A 49 -7.58 6.35 -7.98
C MET A 49 -7.78 7.42 -6.89
N LYS A 50 -8.57 8.47 -7.17
CA LYS A 50 -8.91 9.51 -6.18
C LYS A 50 -9.74 8.94 -5.01
N LYS A 51 -10.73 8.08 -5.30
CA LYS A 51 -11.53 7.40 -4.27
C LYS A 51 -10.67 6.50 -3.39
N TRP A 52 -9.79 5.71 -3.99
CA TRP A 52 -8.87 4.84 -3.24
C TRP A 52 -7.92 5.64 -2.33
N LYS A 53 -7.31 6.71 -2.85
CA LYS A 53 -6.48 7.62 -2.05
C LYS A 53 -7.25 8.24 -0.88
N LYS A 54 -8.47 8.72 -1.13
CA LYS A 54 -9.34 9.29 -0.10
C LYS A 54 -9.67 8.25 0.98
N ASN A 55 -10.04 7.03 0.61
CA ASN A 55 -10.34 5.95 1.55
C ASN A 55 -9.12 5.60 2.41
N ARG A 56 -7.91 5.55 1.82
CA ARG A 56 -6.68 5.26 2.56
C ARG A 56 -6.34 6.37 3.56
N MET A 57 -6.53 7.61 3.16
CA MET A 57 -6.30 8.80 3.99
C MET A 57 -7.27 8.89 5.18
N ILE A 58 -8.54 8.53 4.95
CA ILE A 58 -9.56 8.42 6.01
C ILE A 58 -9.19 7.30 7.00
N GLN A 59 -8.74 6.15 6.49
CA GLN A 59 -8.36 5.03 7.35
C GLN A 59 -7.07 5.29 8.14
N SER A 60 -6.15 6.08 7.59
CA SER A 60 -4.89 6.42 8.25
C SER A 60 -5.01 7.56 9.25
N ASP A 61 -6.21 8.08 9.50
CA ASP A 61 -6.52 9.17 10.45
C ASP A 61 -5.73 10.48 10.21
N VAL A 62 -5.10 10.61 9.03
CA VAL A 62 -4.33 11.80 8.61
C VAL A 62 -5.27 12.93 8.20
N VAL A 63 -6.54 12.63 7.91
CA VAL A 63 -7.55 13.64 7.56
C VAL A 63 -8.84 13.40 8.31
N SER A 64 -9.14 14.34 9.20
CA SER A 64 -10.47 14.56 9.75
C SER A 64 -11.41 14.92 8.59
N LYS A 65 -12.46 14.13 8.37
CA LYS A 65 -13.51 14.48 7.42
C LYS A 65 -14.22 15.73 7.96
N LEU A 66 -13.87 16.90 7.46
CA LEU A 66 -14.64 18.13 7.68
C LEU A 66 -15.96 18.05 6.91
N ASN A 67 -16.87 17.20 7.38
CA ASN A 67 -18.28 17.31 7.04
C ASN A 67 -18.88 18.28 8.06
N TYR A 68 -18.83 19.58 7.78
CA TYR A 68 -19.66 20.55 8.48
C TYR A 68 -21.11 20.36 8.02
N GLY A 69 -21.75 19.33 8.58
CA GLY A 69 -23.20 19.22 8.67
C GLY A 69 -23.57 19.73 10.05
N GLN A 70 -24.20 20.90 10.07
CA GLN A 70 -24.86 21.51 11.21
C GLN A 70 -25.90 20.52 11.78
N ASP A 71 -26.02 20.53 13.11
CA ASP A 71 -27.06 19.88 13.94
C ASP A 71 -26.77 18.45 14.41
N PHE A 72 -26.19 18.35 15.62
CA PHE A 72 -26.57 17.30 16.58
C PHE A 72 -26.59 17.92 17.98
N ASP A 73 -27.80 18.27 18.41
CA ASP A 73 -28.14 18.50 19.81
C ASP A 73 -27.86 17.27 20.68
N ASP A 74 -27.53 17.59 21.92
CA ASP A 74 -27.76 16.84 23.16
C ASP A 74 -27.05 15.49 23.41
N ASP A 75 -25.95 15.59 24.17
CA ASP A 75 -25.93 15.13 25.57
C ASP A 75 -26.41 13.71 25.89
N SER A 76 -26.04 12.76 25.05
CA SER A 76 -25.97 11.36 25.45
C SER A 76 -24.79 10.66 24.79
N ASN A 77 -23.59 11.17 25.06
CA ASN A 77 -22.33 10.54 24.65
C ASN A 77 -22.23 9.13 25.23
N SER A 78 -22.74 8.19 24.44
CA SER A 78 -22.56 6.74 24.45
C SER A 78 -21.25 6.35 25.12
N ARG A 79 -21.31 5.94 26.39
CA ARG A 79 -20.20 5.26 27.05
C ARG A 79 -20.03 3.90 26.40
N VAL A 80 -19.05 3.81 25.50
CA VAL A 80 -18.65 2.56 24.85
C VAL A 80 -17.76 1.78 25.82
N HIS A 81 -18.27 0.67 26.36
CA HIS A 81 -17.47 -0.26 27.15
C HIS A 81 -16.66 -1.16 26.18
N LEU A 82 -15.35 -0.93 26.08
CA LEU A 82 -14.45 -1.74 25.27
C LEU A 82 -13.98 -2.96 26.06
N LEU A 83 -14.44 -4.15 25.70
CA LEU A 83 -13.82 -5.39 26.16
C LEU A 83 -12.63 -5.70 25.24
N LEU A 84 -11.43 -5.31 25.68
CA LEU A 84 -10.19 -5.68 25.01
C LEU A 84 -9.79 -7.08 25.44
N THR A 85 -10.19 -8.10 24.68
CA THR A 85 -9.62 -9.44 24.85
C THR A 85 -8.24 -9.46 24.17
N ASN A 86 -7.18 -9.68 24.95
CA ASN A 86 -5.86 -9.97 24.40
C ASN A 86 -5.87 -11.38 23.82
N ILE A 87 -6.26 -11.51 22.56
CA ILE A 87 -6.14 -12.76 21.82
C ILE A 87 -4.71 -12.81 21.30
N VAL A 88 -3.86 -13.55 22.01
CA VAL A 88 -2.58 -13.95 21.46
C VAL A 88 -2.89 -14.86 20.27
N PRO A 89 -2.53 -14.46 19.05
CA PRO A 89 -2.88 -15.26 17.89
C PRO A 89 -2.15 -16.61 18.00
N PRO A 90 -2.76 -17.69 17.51
CA PRO A 90 -2.32 -19.08 17.80
C PRO A 90 -0.93 -19.45 17.26
N PHE A 91 -0.24 -18.52 16.59
CA PHE A 91 1.15 -18.62 16.17
C PHE A 91 2.15 -17.98 17.17
N LEU A 92 1.66 -17.23 18.16
CA LEU A 92 2.40 -16.61 19.26
C LEU A 92 2.14 -17.31 20.61
N ASP A 93 1.22 -18.28 20.65
CA ASP A 93 0.99 -19.12 21.82
C ASP A 93 2.11 -20.18 21.85
N ASP A 94 3.07 -20.03 22.77
CA ASP A 94 4.29 -20.86 22.91
C ASP A 94 4.00 -22.32 23.32
N GLN A 95 2.74 -22.76 23.25
CA GLN A 95 2.34 -24.15 23.32
C GLN A 95 2.70 -24.86 22.02
N LEU A 96 3.99 -25.19 21.93
CA LEU A 96 4.64 -26.09 20.99
C LEU A 96 3.71 -27.14 20.37
N GLY A 97 3.19 -26.78 19.21
CA GLY A 97 2.87 -27.69 18.14
C GLY A 97 3.46 -27.10 16.88
N PHE A 98 4.79 -26.97 16.80
CA PHE A 98 5.46 -26.81 15.52
C PHE A 98 4.79 -27.82 14.59
N ILE A 99 4.02 -27.32 13.63
CA ILE A 99 3.51 -28.17 12.57
C ILE A 99 4.76 -28.45 11.76
N GLN A 100 5.56 -29.43 12.21
CA GLN A 100 6.37 -30.19 11.31
C GLN A 100 5.36 -30.66 10.27
N GLN A 101 5.38 -29.99 9.11
CA GLN A 101 4.54 -30.32 7.99
C GLN A 101 4.96 -31.74 7.59
N PHE A 102 4.37 -32.77 8.20
CA PHE A 102 4.68 -34.17 7.91
C PHE A 102 4.34 -34.50 6.45
N LYS A 103 3.49 -33.69 5.83
CA LYS A 103 3.24 -33.75 4.39
C LYS A 103 4.27 -32.87 3.67
N PRO A 104 5.13 -33.44 2.80
CA PRO A 104 5.97 -32.62 1.95
C PRO A 104 5.10 -31.66 1.16
N VAL A 105 5.50 -30.38 1.10
CA VAL A 105 4.83 -29.39 0.26
C VAL A 105 5.03 -29.83 -1.18
N ILE A 106 3.95 -30.31 -1.79
CA ILE A 106 3.98 -30.73 -3.19
C ILE A 106 4.18 -29.47 -4.03
N LEU A 107 5.29 -29.41 -4.76
CA LEU A 107 5.67 -28.26 -5.59
C LEU A 107 4.61 -27.93 -6.65
N VAL A 108 3.83 -28.92 -7.08
CA VAL A 108 2.78 -28.82 -8.09
C VAL A 108 1.62 -29.75 -7.72
N LYS A 109 0.44 -29.20 -7.43
CA LYS A 109 -0.76 -29.97 -7.04
C LYS A 109 -1.33 -30.83 -8.17
N ASP A 110 -1.26 -30.34 -9.41
CA ASP A 110 -1.71 -31.04 -10.61
C ASP A 110 -0.72 -30.82 -11.75
N SER A 111 -0.12 -31.90 -12.23
CA SER A 111 0.87 -31.87 -13.30
C SER A 111 0.26 -31.63 -14.69
N ALA A 112 -1.05 -31.80 -14.88
CA ALA A 112 -1.72 -31.47 -16.13
C ALA A 112 -2.14 -29.99 -16.19
N SER A 113 -2.16 -29.29 -15.05
CA SER A 113 -2.54 -27.88 -14.97
C SER A 113 -1.67 -27.00 -15.86
N TYR A 114 -2.30 -26.02 -16.52
CA TYR A 114 -1.62 -25.07 -17.40
C TYR A 114 -0.48 -24.32 -16.69
N MET A 115 -0.67 -23.97 -15.41
CA MET A 115 0.35 -23.33 -14.59
C MET A 115 1.59 -24.23 -14.42
N ALA A 116 1.36 -25.50 -14.09
CA ALA A 116 2.42 -26.49 -13.91
C ALA A 116 3.20 -26.80 -15.19
N VAL A 117 2.54 -26.71 -16.34
CA VAL A 117 3.17 -26.91 -17.65
C VAL A 117 4.01 -25.70 -18.04
N ILE A 118 3.53 -24.48 -17.79
CA ILE A 118 4.29 -23.25 -18.04
C ILE A 118 5.55 -23.21 -17.16
N ASP A 119 5.42 -23.50 -15.86
CA ASP A 119 6.55 -23.43 -14.93
C ASP A 119 7.68 -24.38 -15.33
N ARG A 120 7.34 -25.59 -15.81
CA ARG A 120 8.32 -26.58 -16.31
C ARG A 120 8.91 -26.22 -17.67
N LYS A 121 8.08 -25.71 -18.59
CA LYS A 121 8.54 -25.34 -19.95
C LYS A 121 9.31 -24.01 -19.96
N CYS A 122 9.22 -23.22 -18.89
CA CYS A 122 9.75 -21.87 -18.78
C CYS A 122 9.10 -20.89 -19.78
N CYS A 123 9.35 -19.59 -19.59
CA CYS A 123 8.90 -18.56 -20.51
C CYS A 123 9.67 -18.67 -21.84
N GLN A 124 8.95 -18.82 -22.95
CA GLN A 124 9.53 -18.87 -24.30
C GLN A 124 10.43 -17.66 -24.61
N SER A 125 10.09 -16.48 -24.07
CA SER A 125 10.92 -15.27 -24.24
C SER A 125 12.28 -15.41 -23.56
N VAL A 126 12.35 -16.08 -22.41
CA VAL A 126 13.59 -16.28 -21.66
C VAL A 126 14.49 -17.29 -22.37
N GLN A 127 13.91 -18.35 -22.96
CA GLN A 127 14.65 -19.31 -23.79
C GLN A 127 15.27 -18.62 -25.01
N LYS A 128 14.47 -17.89 -25.79
CA LYS A 128 14.95 -17.12 -26.95
C LYS A 128 16.06 -16.14 -26.57
N TYR A 129 15.92 -15.45 -25.44
CA TYR A 129 16.94 -14.53 -24.96
C TYR A 129 18.27 -15.24 -24.63
N ARG A 130 18.23 -16.42 -23.99
CA ARG A 130 19.43 -17.22 -23.70
C ARG A 130 20.10 -17.70 -24.99
N GLU A 131 19.32 -18.25 -25.93
CA GLU A 131 19.84 -18.70 -27.23
C GLU A 131 20.52 -17.55 -27.99
N GLN A 132 19.88 -16.38 -28.07
CA GLN A 132 20.47 -15.19 -28.71
C GLN A 132 21.72 -14.68 -28.00
N LYS A 133 21.79 -14.82 -26.66
CA LYS A 133 22.97 -14.45 -25.89
C LYS A 133 24.13 -15.42 -26.19
N GLU A 134 23.86 -16.72 -26.21
CA GLU A 134 24.85 -17.75 -26.54
C GLU A 134 25.34 -17.63 -27.98
N GLN A 135 24.44 -17.36 -28.94
CA GLN A 135 24.80 -17.13 -30.34
C GLN A 135 25.73 -15.92 -30.50
N ARG A 136 25.45 -14.80 -29.82
CA ARG A 136 26.32 -13.62 -29.85
C ARG A 136 27.71 -13.92 -29.27
N LEU A 137 27.76 -14.61 -28.13
CA LEU A 137 29.04 -15.02 -27.52
C LEU A 137 29.81 -16.02 -28.41
N ALA A 138 29.11 -16.90 -29.13
CA ALA A 138 29.73 -17.84 -30.07
C ALA A 138 30.28 -17.13 -31.31
N GLN A 139 29.56 -16.13 -31.86
CA GLN A 139 30.03 -15.29 -32.96
C GLN A 139 31.29 -14.52 -32.57
N GLU A 140 31.27 -13.83 -31.43
CA GLU A 140 32.42 -13.09 -30.91
C GLU A 140 33.65 -14.00 -30.71
N LYS A 141 33.45 -15.22 -30.19
CA LYS A 141 34.52 -16.22 -30.06
C LYS A 141 35.05 -16.73 -31.41
N PHE A 142 34.18 -16.89 -32.41
CA PHE A 142 34.57 -17.35 -33.74
C PHE A 142 35.39 -16.27 -34.49
N GLU A 143 35.03 -15.01 -34.33
CA GLU A 143 35.74 -13.86 -34.92
C GLU A 143 37.13 -13.66 -34.30
N LEU A 144 37.27 -13.87 -32.99
CA LEU A 144 38.55 -13.78 -32.27
C LEU A 144 39.47 -14.99 -32.49
N GLY A 145 38.89 -16.17 -32.69
CA GLY A 145 39.61 -17.43 -32.96
C GLY A 145 39.92 -17.68 -34.43
N GLY A 146 39.83 -16.64 -35.28
CA GLY A 146 39.91 -16.73 -36.73
C GLY A 146 40.90 -17.79 -37.23
N ILE A 147 40.37 -18.76 -37.99
CA ILE A 147 41.16 -19.68 -38.78
C ILE A 147 41.93 -18.83 -39.80
N LYS A 148 43.25 -18.70 -39.61
CA LYS A 148 44.18 -18.39 -40.70
C LYS A 148 44.64 -19.70 -41.33
#